data_AF-Q2LSI5-F1
#
_entry.id   AF-Q2LSI5-F1
#
_cell.length_a   1.000
_cell.length_b   1.000
_cell.length_c   1.000
_cell.angle_alpha   90.00
_cell.angle_beta   90.00
_cell.angle_gamma   90.00
#
_symmetry.space_group_name_H-M   'P 1'
#
loop_
_entity.id
_entity.type
_entity.pdbx_description
1 polymer ?
#
loop_
_entity_poly.entity_id
_entity_poly.type
_entity_poly.pdbx_seq_one_letter_code
_entity_poly.pdbx_strand_id
1 'polypeptide(L)'
;MAKQRYINTKLWSDSWIVNLDPLERYLFLYFLTNEHTNICGIYELPLVRMAQETGIDKEMLPKLIKRFEKDNKVFYVDGWVCIVNFQKHQNARGSSKVKIGIENATKEIPCQIVEKIKKMTDKPLHKQKTDTLSIPLQGISALDSDSDSDSDSDSDLDSDSKYIATDVAGPGNEINSLLKEFGPINPLINYGNRTQRSALSSMIKRFGYNKLLATIRYAVSVQGQRYAPTITTPLQLQNKIGELLVFHDRENSNIPKNVKL
;
A
#
# COMPACT_ATOMS: atom_id res chain seq x y z
N MET A 1 0.43 -11.40 -21.99
CA MET A 1 0.22 -10.17 -21.20
C MET A 1 1.58 -9.56 -20.94
N ALA A 2 1.77 -8.25 -21.13
CA ALA A 2 3.06 -7.62 -20.90
C ALA A 2 3.41 -7.63 -19.41
N LYS A 3 4.62 -8.08 -19.04
CA LYS A 3 5.14 -7.99 -17.67
C LYS A 3 5.81 -6.62 -17.51
N GLN A 4 5.20 -5.74 -16.73
CA GLN A 4 5.82 -4.45 -16.36
C GLN A 4 6.40 -4.54 -14.96
N ARG A 5 7.59 -3.96 -14.76
CA ARG A 5 8.20 -3.80 -13.43
C ARG A 5 8.51 -2.35 -13.17
N TYR A 6 8.12 -1.92 -11.97
CA TYR A 6 8.46 -0.62 -11.44
C TYR A 6 9.65 -0.79 -10.49
N ILE A 7 10.70 -0.01 -10.72
CA ILE A 7 11.85 0.09 -9.82
C ILE A 7 11.71 1.41 -9.09
N ASN A 8 11.82 1.37 -7.76
CA ASN A 8 11.80 2.60 -6.97
C ASN A 8 13.09 3.39 -7.25
N THR A 9 12.97 4.67 -7.56
CA THR A 9 14.12 5.56 -7.82
C THR A 9 15.04 5.70 -6.59
N LYS A 10 14.51 5.49 -5.37
CA LYS A 10 15.29 5.41 -4.13
C LYS A 10 16.38 4.32 -4.16
N LEU A 11 16.32 3.38 -5.11
CA LEU A 11 17.38 2.40 -5.33
C LEU A 11 18.76 3.06 -5.47
N TRP A 12 18.85 4.21 -6.15
CA TRP A 12 20.11 4.92 -6.38
C TRP A 12 20.68 5.60 -5.13
N SER A 13 19.83 5.81 -4.12
CA SER A 13 20.21 6.37 -2.83
C SER A 13 20.61 5.29 -1.81
N ASP A 14 20.46 4.00 -2.15
CA ASP A 14 20.82 2.90 -1.26
C ASP A 14 22.35 2.82 -1.11
N SER A 15 22.85 2.92 0.12
CA SER A 15 24.28 2.91 0.44
C SER A 15 25.00 1.68 -0.10
N TRP A 16 24.34 0.52 -0.16
CA TRP A 16 24.93 -0.68 -0.74
C TRP A 16 25.10 -0.54 -2.25
N ILE A 17 24.09 -0.04 -2.97
CA ILE A 17 24.13 0.17 -4.43
C ILE A 17 25.21 1.19 -4.81
N VAL A 18 25.36 2.25 -4.03
CA VAL A 18 26.37 3.30 -4.24
C VAL A 18 27.79 2.73 -4.16
N ASN A 19 28.03 1.77 -3.26
CA ASN A 19 29.33 1.13 -3.05
C ASN A 19 29.66 -0.01 -4.05
N LEU A 20 28.73 -0.36 -4.95
CA LEU A 20 28.98 -1.35 -5.99
C LEU A 20 29.79 -0.76 -7.14
N ASP A 21 30.62 -1.61 -7.74
CA ASP A 21 31.28 -1.31 -9.01
C ASP A 21 30.22 -1.10 -10.13
N PRO A 22 30.47 -0.27 -11.17
CA PRO A 22 29.50 -0.07 -12.24
C PRO A 22 29.02 -1.38 -12.88
N LEU A 23 29.90 -2.37 -13.04
CA LEU A 23 29.54 -3.66 -13.64
C LEU A 23 28.65 -4.49 -12.70
N GLU A 24 28.94 -4.47 -11.40
CA GLU A 24 28.09 -5.10 -10.38
C GLU A 24 26.72 -4.43 -10.28
N ARG A 25 26.68 -3.10 -10.31
CA ARG A 25 25.45 -2.34 -10.29
C ARG A 25 24.58 -2.65 -11.52
N TYR A 26 25.21 -2.74 -12.69
CA TYR A 26 24.55 -3.17 -13.92
C TYR A 26 23.99 -4.59 -13.80
N LEU A 27 24.80 -5.55 -13.32
CA LEU A 27 24.35 -6.93 -13.13
C LEU A 27 23.20 -7.04 -12.13
N PHE A 28 23.23 -6.26 -11.04
CA PHE A 28 22.15 -6.22 -10.06
C PHE A 28 20.86 -5.65 -10.66
N LEU A 29 20.94 -4.56 -11.44
CA LEU A 29 19.80 -4.02 -12.17
C LEU A 29 19.22 -5.05 -13.15
N TYR A 30 20.07 -5.74 -13.89
CA TYR A 30 19.67 -6.81 -14.79
C TYR A 30 18.91 -7.93 -14.06
N PHE A 31 19.35 -8.34 -12.87
CA PHE A 31 18.61 -9.31 -12.05
C PHE A 31 17.20 -8.83 -11.67
N LEU A 32 16.95 -7.52 -11.60
CA LEU A 32 15.61 -6.98 -11.32
C LEU A 32 14.74 -6.85 -12.57
N THR A 33 15.34 -6.60 -13.74
CA THR A 33 14.63 -6.16 -14.95
C THR A 33 14.46 -7.21 -16.03
N ASN A 34 15.11 -8.37 -15.92
CA ASN A 34 15.05 -9.44 -16.94
C ASN A 34 13.58 -9.89 -17.24
N GLU A 35 13.31 -10.42 -18.43
CA GLU A 35 12.06 -11.11 -18.79
C GLU A 35 11.75 -12.36 -17.93
N HIS A 36 12.80 -13.09 -17.50
CA HIS A 36 12.70 -14.35 -16.77
C HIS A 36 12.30 -14.21 -15.31
N THR A 37 12.51 -13.05 -14.73
CA THR A 37 12.19 -12.79 -13.33
C THR A 37 10.69 -12.94 -13.05
N ASN A 38 10.37 -13.51 -11.90
CA ASN A 38 8.99 -13.71 -11.45
C ASN A 38 8.65 -12.82 -10.26
N ILE A 39 7.36 -12.69 -9.95
CA ILE A 39 6.88 -11.87 -8.84
C ILE A 39 7.39 -12.36 -7.47
N CYS A 40 7.78 -13.63 -7.38
CA CYS A 40 8.40 -14.22 -6.18
C CYS A 40 9.89 -13.85 -6.02
N GLY A 41 10.57 -13.37 -7.06
CA GLY A 41 12.00 -13.06 -7.06
C GLY A 41 12.93 -14.27 -7.21
N ILE A 42 12.37 -15.45 -7.51
CA ILE A 42 13.12 -16.69 -7.76
C ILE A 42 12.74 -17.21 -9.14
N TYR A 43 13.74 -17.47 -9.98
CA TYR A 43 13.52 -17.85 -11.37
C TYR A 43 14.75 -18.56 -11.95
N GLU A 44 14.51 -19.35 -12.98
CA GLU A 44 15.56 -20.01 -13.74
C GLU A 44 16.26 -19.02 -14.68
N LEU A 45 17.60 -18.98 -14.63
CA LEU A 45 18.44 -18.20 -15.51
C LEU A 45 19.81 -18.87 -15.68
N PRO A 46 20.04 -19.61 -16.77
CA PRO A 46 21.32 -20.25 -17.03
C PRO A 46 22.46 -19.23 -17.19
N LEU A 47 23.66 -19.54 -16.67
CA LEU A 47 24.85 -18.68 -16.80
C LEU A 47 25.18 -18.30 -18.25
N VAL A 48 24.96 -19.21 -19.20
CA VAL A 48 25.23 -18.95 -20.62
C VAL A 48 24.34 -17.83 -21.14
N ARG A 49 23.05 -17.86 -20.80
CA ARG A 49 22.09 -16.82 -21.18
C ARG A 49 22.43 -15.50 -20.49
N MET A 50 22.77 -15.55 -19.20
CA MET A 50 23.21 -14.38 -18.46
C MET A 50 24.41 -13.69 -19.11
N ALA A 51 25.43 -14.45 -19.55
CA ALA A 51 26.59 -13.92 -20.25
C ALA A 51 26.21 -13.26 -21.59
N GLN A 52 25.31 -13.89 -22.34
CA GLN A 52 24.84 -13.38 -23.63
C GLN A 52 24.02 -12.10 -23.49
N GLU A 53 23.11 -12.03 -22.51
CA GLU A 53 22.23 -10.87 -22.31
C GLU A 53 22.96 -9.67 -21.69
N THR A 54 23.91 -9.93 -20.78
CA THR A 54 24.66 -8.87 -20.09
C THR A 54 25.93 -8.44 -20.82
N GLY A 55 26.43 -9.25 -21.74
CA GLY A 55 27.75 -9.05 -22.36
C GLY A 55 28.93 -9.24 -21.40
N ILE A 56 28.69 -9.76 -20.20
CA ILE A 56 29.74 -10.06 -19.21
C ILE A 56 30.31 -11.45 -19.48
N ASP A 57 31.63 -11.58 -19.39
CA ASP A 57 32.30 -12.86 -19.54
C ASP A 57 31.77 -13.91 -18.57
N LYS A 58 31.57 -15.12 -19.10
CA LYS A 58 31.05 -16.27 -18.33
C LYS A 58 31.91 -16.60 -17.11
N GLU A 59 33.20 -16.30 -17.15
CA GLU A 59 34.13 -16.51 -16.03
C GLU A 59 34.04 -15.43 -14.93
N MET A 60 33.60 -14.23 -15.30
CA MET A 60 33.42 -13.10 -14.37
C MET A 60 32.10 -13.20 -13.61
N LEU A 61 31.04 -13.69 -14.25
CA LEU A 61 29.71 -13.83 -13.65
C LEU A 61 29.72 -14.54 -12.28
N PRO A 62 30.33 -15.74 -12.13
CA PRO A 62 30.38 -16.42 -10.83
C PRO A 62 31.11 -15.62 -9.75
N LYS A 63 32.11 -14.80 -10.11
CA LYS A 63 32.85 -13.97 -9.15
C LYS A 63 31.98 -12.84 -8.61
N LEU A 64 31.22 -12.18 -9.50
CA LEU A 64 30.29 -11.11 -9.16
C LEU A 64 29.13 -11.64 -8.32
N ILE A 65 28.54 -12.77 -8.73
CA ILE A 65 27.47 -13.43 -7.99
C ILE A 65 27.94 -13.81 -6.58
N LYS A 66 29.14 -14.38 -6.43
CA LYS A 66 29.71 -14.69 -5.10
C LYS A 66 29.84 -13.47 -4.19
N ARG A 67 30.05 -12.27 -4.74
CA ARG A 67 30.04 -11.03 -3.94
C ARG A 67 28.63 -10.72 -3.43
N PHE A 68 27.62 -10.83 -4.29
CA PHE A 68 26.22 -10.64 -3.89
C PHE A 68 25.73 -11.69 -2.89
N GLU A 69 26.26 -12.92 -2.98
CA GLU A 69 25.99 -13.98 -2.01
C GLU A 69 26.58 -13.64 -0.63
N LYS A 70 27.80 -13.08 -0.58
CA LYS A 70 28.40 -12.60 0.68
C LYS A 70 27.57 -11.49 1.32
N ASP A 71 27.03 -10.59 0.51
CA ASP A 71 26.20 -9.48 0.96
C ASP A 71 24.75 -9.90 1.26
N ASN A 72 24.39 -11.17 1.06
CA ASN A 72 23.03 -11.72 1.19
C ASN A 72 21.99 -10.96 0.36
N LYS A 73 22.34 -10.59 -0.86
CA LYS A 73 21.47 -9.83 -1.78
C LYS A 73 20.91 -10.72 -2.89
N VAL A 74 21.76 -11.54 -3.50
CA VAL A 74 21.38 -12.47 -4.57
C VAL A 74 22.09 -13.80 -4.35
N PHE A 75 21.37 -14.90 -4.49
CA PHE A 75 21.90 -16.25 -4.48
C PHE A 75 21.73 -16.94 -5.83
N TYR A 76 22.71 -17.75 -6.23
CA TYR A 76 22.63 -18.54 -7.44
C TYR A 76 22.84 -20.03 -7.16
N VAL A 77 21.85 -20.85 -7.45
CA VAL A 77 21.85 -22.29 -7.14
C VAL A 77 21.36 -23.08 -8.34
N ASP A 78 22.22 -23.93 -8.90
CA ASP A 78 21.87 -24.89 -9.96
C ASP A 78 21.09 -24.31 -11.16
N GLY A 79 21.42 -23.10 -11.62
CA GLY A 79 20.67 -22.46 -12.70
C GLY A 79 19.57 -21.51 -12.25
N TRP A 80 19.33 -21.38 -10.95
CA TRP A 80 18.28 -20.55 -10.38
C TRP A 80 18.85 -19.33 -9.68
N VAL A 81 18.30 -18.16 -9.97
CA VAL A 81 18.59 -16.91 -9.28
C VAL A 81 17.53 -16.67 -8.22
N CYS A 82 17.95 -16.28 -7.02
CA CYS A 82 17.09 -15.88 -5.92
C CYS A 82 17.50 -14.49 -5.41
N ILE A 83 16.57 -13.53 -5.50
CA ILE A 83 16.79 -12.16 -5.05
C ILE A 83 16.18 -11.99 -3.65
N VAL A 84 17.03 -11.66 -2.68
CA VAL A 84 16.62 -11.49 -1.29
C VAL A 84 15.80 -10.21 -1.15
N ASN A 85 14.78 -10.23 -0.30
CA ASN A 85 13.85 -9.11 -0.06
C ASN A 85 13.06 -8.63 -1.29
N PHE A 86 13.10 -9.34 -2.42
CA PHE A 86 12.37 -8.94 -3.65
C PHE A 86 10.87 -8.72 -3.38
N GLN A 87 10.24 -9.63 -2.63
CA GLN A 87 8.83 -9.57 -2.28
C GLN A 87 8.45 -8.39 -1.36
N LYS A 88 9.40 -7.82 -0.61
CA LYS A 88 9.15 -6.64 0.25
C LYS A 88 8.95 -5.37 -0.57
N HIS A 89 9.60 -5.31 -1.74
CA HIS A 89 9.54 -4.16 -2.64
C HIS A 89 8.46 -4.29 -3.73
N GLN A 90 7.94 -5.51 -3.94
CA GLN A 90 6.68 -5.69 -4.67
C GLN A 90 5.54 -5.36 -3.71
N ASN A 91 4.52 -4.61 -4.16
CA ASN A 91 3.37 -4.15 -3.35
C ASN A 91 2.45 -5.31 -2.83
N ALA A 92 3.02 -6.31 -2.17
CA ALA A 92 2.37 -7.54 -1.69
C ALA A 92 1.38 -7.28 -0.53
N ARG A 93 1.48 -6.13 0.14
CA ARG A 93 0.55 -5.72 1.20
C ARG A 93 -0.82 -5.29 0.68
N GLY A 94 -0.92 -4.81 -0.57
CA GLY A 94 -2.14 -4.14 -1.07
C GLY A 94 -3.12 -5.02 -1.83
N SER A 95 -2.65 -6.02 -2.58
CA SER A 95 -3.46 -6.72 -3.60
C SER A 95 -3.49 -8.23 -3.41
N SER A 96 -4.70 -8.81 -3.30
CA SER A 96 -4.91 -10.27 -3.24
C SER A 96 -4.38 -11.00 -4.49
N LYS A 97 -4.41 -10.34 -5.66
CA LYS A 97 -3.89 -10.91 -6.91
C LYS A 97 -2.37 -11.11 -6.88
N VAL A 98 -1.64 -10.20 -6.24
CA VAL A 98 -0.17 -10.29 -6.09
C VAL A 98 0.20 -11.47 -5.21
N LYS A 99 -0.54 -11.70 -4.11
CA LYS A 99 -0.34 -12.86 -3.23
C LYS A 99 -0.55 -14.18 -3.96
N ILE A 100 -1.66 -14.31 -4.68
CA ILE A 100 -1.96 -15.49 -5.50
C ILE A 100 -0.86 -15.70 -6.56
N GLY A 101 -0.38 -14.63 -7.19
CA GLY A 101 0.73 -14.69 -8.14
C GLY A 101 2.03 -15.20 -7.51
N ILE A 102 2.36 -14.76 -6.29
CA ILE A 102 3.52 -15.24 -5.54
C ILE A 102 3.36 -16.72 -5.19
N GLU A 103 2.20 -17.14 -4.71
CA GLU A 103 1.92 -18.54 -4.38
C GLU A 103 2.02 -19.46 -5.60
N ASN A 104 1.46 -19.05 -6.74
CA ASN A 104 1.56 -19.81 -7.98
C ASN A 104 3.01 -19.90 -8.49
N ALA A 105 3.73 -18.78 -8.51
CA ALA A 105 5.13 -18.77 -8.90
C ALA A 105 6.01 -19.59 -7.95
N THR A 106 5.63 -19.70 -6.67
CA THR A 106 6.37 -20.54 -5.70
C THR A 106 6.15 -22.04 -5.95
N LYS A 107 4.97 -22.43 -6.45
CA LYS A 107 4.67 -23.84 -6.79
C LYS A 107 5.45 -24.34 -8.01
N GLU A 108 5.83 -23.45 -8.92
CA GLU A 108 6.63 -23.78 -10.11
C GLU A 108 8.09 -24.07 -9.76
N ILE A 109 8.56 -23.62 -8.59
CA ILE A 109 9.95 -23.78 -8.17
C ILE A 109 10.16 -25.19 -7.61
N PRO A 110 11.20 -25.92 -8.04
CA PRO A 110 11.54 -27.22 -7.47
C PRO A 110 11.81 -27.12 -5.96
N CYS A 111 11.22 -28.03 -5.16
CA CYS A 111 11.37 -28.04 -3.71
C CYS A 111 12.84 -28.08 -3.25
N GLN A 112 13.70 -28.78 -3.99
CA GLN A 112 15.14 -28.86 -3.71
C GLN A 112 15.81 -27.48 -3.71
N ILE A 113 15.44 -26.61 -4.64
CA ILE A 113 16.00 -25.26 -4.75
C ILE A 113 15.51 -24.40 -3.59
N VAL A 114 14.22 -24.49 -3.26
CA VAL A 114 13.64 -23.76 -2.12
C VAL A 114 14.32 -24.15 -0.81
N GLU A 115 14.58 -25.44 -0.59
CA GLU A 115 15.30 -25.92 0.59
C GLU A 115 16.76 -25.44 0.64
N LYS A 116 17.47 -25.47 -0.49
CA LYS A 116 18.85 -24.97 -0.58
C LYS A 116 18.91 -23.47 -0.28
N ILE A 117 17.99 -22.68 -0.83
CA ILE A 117 17.88 -21.24 -0.56
C ILE A 117 17.59 -20.99 0.91
N LYS A 118 16.64 -21.72 1.52
CA LYS A 118 16.35 -21.61 2.96
C LYS A 118 17.59 -21.88 3.81
N LYS A 119 18.31 -22.98 3.55
CA LYS A 119 19.57 -23.30 4.25
C LYS A 119 20.66 -22.24 4.10
N MET A 120 20.73 -21.58 2.95
CA MET A 120 21.67 -20.48 2.71
C MET A 120 21.25 -19.19 3.42
N THR A 121 19.95 -18.92 3.49
CA THR A 121 19.38 -17.72 4.12
C THR A 121 19.32 -17.84 5.65
N ASP A 122 19.14 -19.05 6.17
CA ASP A 122 19.05 -19.38 7.61
C ASP A 122 20.43 -19.55 8.28
N LYS A 123 21.54 -19.31 7.55
CA LYS A 123 22.84 -19.16 8.22
C LYS A 123 22.70 -18.02 9.23
N PRO A 124 22.95 -18.26 10.53
CA PRO A 124 22.83 -17.23 11.54
C PRO A 124 23.89 -16.17 11.24
N LEU A 125 23.48 -15.07 10.61
CA LEU A 125 24.28 -13.88 10.61
C LEU A 125 24.38 -13.46 12.07
N HIS A 126 25.59 -13.55 12.61
CA HIS A 126 26.02 -12.76 13.74
C HIS A 126 25.41 -11.38 13.55
N LYS A 127 24.49 -11.03 14.45
CA LYS A 127 23.79 -9.77 14.51
C LYS A 127 24.89 -8.71 14.56
N GLN A 128 25.30 -8.18 13.41
CA GLN A 128 26.17 -7.03 13.35
C GLN A 128 25.30 -5.88 13.87
N LYS A 129 25.31 -5.76 15.20
CA LYS A 129 25.28 -4.48 15.87
C LYS A 129 26.23 -3.61 15.06
N THR A 130 25.69 -2.64 14.35
CA THR A 130 26.45 -1.46 14.00
C THR A 130 26.93 -0.89 15.33
N ASP A 131 28.20 -1.15 15.60
CA ASP A 131 28.96 -0.64 16.72
C ASP A 131 29.29 0.81 16.39
N THR A 132 28.47 1.73 16.89
CA THR A 132 28.83 3.15 16.90
C THR A 132 29.35 3.45 18.30
N LEU A 133 30.67 3.39 18.46
CA LEU A 133 31.36 3.92 19.63
C LEU A 133 31.15 5.44 19.67
N SER A 134 30.46 5.95 20.69
CA SER A 134 30.73 7.27 21.31
C SER A 134 30.01 7.45 22.65
N ILE A 135 30.79 7.32 23.74
CA ILE A 135 30.85 8.13 24.98
C ILE A 135 29.61 8.19 25.92
N PRO A 136 29.76 7.86 27.22
CA PRO A 136 28.69 7.94 28.21
C PRO A 136 28.55 9.36 28.78
N LEU A 137 27.32 9.89 28.79
CA LEU A 137 26.96 11.00 29.67
C LEU A 137 25.69 10.64 30.45
N GLN A 138 25.81 10.71 31.77
CA GLN A 138 24.78 10.40 32.73
C GLN A 138 23.65 11.44 32.70
N GLY A 139 22.40 10.94 32.73
CA GLY A 139 21.27 11.60 33.39
C GLY A 139 20.51 12.64 32.58
N ILE A 140 19.42 12.23 31.92
CA ILE A 140 18.02 12.49 32.31
C ILE A 140 17.11 11.93 31.19
N SER A 141 16.07 11.24 31.62
CA SER A 141 15.04 10.52 30.89
C SER A 141 14.13 11.38 30.02
N ALA A 142 13.85 10.96 28.78
CA ALA A 142 12.50 10.77 28.23
C ALA A 142 12.57 10.23 26.78
N LEU A 143 11.57 9.45 26.43
CA LEU A 143 11.33 8.79 25.15
C LEU A 143 10.66 9.75 24.16
N ASP A 144 10.95 9.56 22.86
CA ASP A 144 10.10 9.72 21.64
C ASP A 144 11.07 10.06 20.47
N SER A 145 11.35 9.22 19.47
CA SER A 145 10.52 8.64 18.38
C SER A 145 9.89 9.65 17.42
N ASP A 146 10.74 10.51 16.84
CA ASP A 146 10.40 11.29 15.64
C ASP A 146 10.65 10.45 14.37
N SER A 147 9.55 10.16 13.68
CA SER A 147 9.51 9.54 12.36
C SER A 147 9.10 10.61 11.37
N ASP A 148 10.06 11.28 10.77
CA ASP A 148 9.83 12.29 9.72
C ASP A 148 9.27 11.62 8.45
N SER A 149 7.99 11.85 8.21
CA SER A 149 7.35 11.70 6.91
C SER A 149 7.01 13.09 6.40
N ASP A 150 7.81 13.56 5.45
CA ASP A 150 7.49 14.73 4.66
C ASP A 150 6.27 14.40 3.78
N SER A 151 5.16 15.03 4.10
CA SER A 151 4.02 15.19 3.21
C SER A 151 3.43 16.57 3.49
N ASP A 152 3.85 17.53 2.70
CA ASP A 152 3.29 18.87 2.66
C ASP A 152 1.79 18.78 2.34
N SER A 153 0.97 19.20 3.29
CA SER A 153 -0.39 19.68 3.05
C SER A 153 -0.77 20.55 4.24
N ASP A 154 -0.57 21.86 4.05
CA ASP A 154 -1.02 22.91 4.94
C ASP A 154 -2.53 22.80 5.18
N SER A 155 -2.90 22.73 6.45
CA SER A 155 -4.12 23.38 6.93
C SER A 155 -4.02 23.53 8.43
N ASP A 156 -3.66 24.74 8.86
CA ASP A 156 -3.94 25.23 10.21
C ASP A 156 -5.44 25.08 10.52
N LEU A 157 -5.76 24.75 11.77
CA LEU A 157 -6.69 25.53 12.60
C LEU A 157 -6.86 24.87 13.98
N ASP A 158 -6.68 25.73 14.98
CA ASP A 158 -6.88 25.51 16.41
C ASP A 158 -8.32 25.19 16.84
N SER A 159 -8.41 24.72 18.09
CA SER A 159 -9.46 24.94 19.10
C SER A 159 -10.35 23.75 19.49
N ASP A 160 -10.06 23.28 20.71
CA ASP A 160 -10.97 22.90 21.80
C ASP A 160 -12.47 22.72 21.49
N SER A 161 -13.00 21.53 21.77
CA SER A 161 -14.17 21.40 22.63
C SER A 161 -14.42 19.96 23.11
N LYS A 162 -14.95 19.92 24.33
CA LYS A 162 -15.16 18.80 25.25
C LYS A 162 -16.53 18.14 25.03
N TYR A 163 -16.69 16.90 25.54
CA TYR A 163 -17.95 16.16 25.80
C TYR A 163 -18.64 15.49 24.57
N ILE A 164 -19.18 14.27 24.56
CA ILE A 164 -19.63 13.27 25.58
C ILE A 164 -19.39 11.85 25.03
N ALA A 165 -19.03 10.92 25.93
CA ALA A 165 -19.01 9.48 25.69
C ALA A 165 -20.42 8.87 25.69
N THR A 166 -20.77 8.11 24.66
CA THR A 166 -21.80 7.06 24.71
C THR A 166 -21.41 5.87 23.83
N ASP A 167 -21.11 4.77 24.52
CA ASP A 167 -21.29 3.35 24.19
C ASP A 167 -21.00 2.80 22.77
N VAL A 168 -19.80 2.19 22.70
CA VAL A 168 -19.47 0.87 22.12
C VAL A 168 -20.04 0.51 20.73
N ALA A 169 -19.25 0.76 19.69
CA ALA A 169 -19.02 -0.19 18.58
C ALA A 169 -17.77 0.26 17.79
N GLY A 170 -16.80 -0.63 17.57
CA GLY A 170 -15.55 -0.27 16.87
C GLY A 170 -15.79 0.34 15.47
N PRO A 171 -14.78 1.03 14.88
CA PRO A 171 -14.92 1.81 13.64
C PRO A 171 -15.41 1.00 12.42
N GLY A 172 -15.30 -0.34 12.48
CA GLY A 172 -15.85 -1.23 11.47
C GLY A 172 -17.38 -1.35 11.48
N ASN A 173 -18.04 -1.20 12.63
CA ASN A 173 -19.50 -1.33 12.75
C ASN A 173 -20.24 -0.09 12.24
N GLU A 174 -19.72 1.10 12.49
CA GLU A 174 -20.29 2.36 12.01
C GLU A 174 -20.41 2.39 10.49
N ILE A 175 -19.33 2.04 9.79
CA ILE A 175 -19.30 2.01 8.32
C ILE A 175 -20.31 1.00 7.78
N ASN A 176 -20.45 -0.16 8.42
CA ASN A 176 -21.41 -1.18 8.00
C ASN A 176 -22.86 -0.72 8.20
N SER A 177 -23.15 0.01 9.29
CA SER A 177 -24.46 0.60 9.54
C SER A 177 -24.83 1.63 8.48
N LEU A 178 -23.91 2.56 8.16
CA LEU A 178 -24.13 3.56 7.11
C LEU A 178 -24.28 2.95 5.72
N LEU A 179 -23.58 1.85 5.44
CA LEU A 179 -23.65 1.19 4.15
C LEU A 179 -25.02 0.52 3.92
N LYS A 180 -25.66 0.00 4.98
CA LYS A 180 -27.00 -0.60 4.91
C LYS A 180 -28.07 0.41 4.53
N GLU A 181 -27.91 1.68 4.92
CA GLU A 181 -28.86 2.75 4.60
C GLU A 181 -28.95 3.04 3.08
N PHE A 182 -27.95 2.64 2.29
CA PHE A 182 -28.01 2.74 0.82
C PHE A 182 -28.72 1.56 0.14
N GLY A 183 -29.03 0.49 0.88
CA GLY A 183 -29.68 -0.71 0.35
C GLY A 183 -31.01 -0.46 -0.39
N PRO A 184 -31.91 0.43 0.09
CA PRO A 184 -33.16 0.74 -0.60
C PRO A 184 -32.98 1.40 -1.98
N ILE A 185 -31.92 2.20 -2.17
CA ILE A 185 -31.64 2.88 -3.44
C ILE A 185 -30.93 1.94 -4.41
N ASN A 186 -29.98 1.16 -3.90
CA ASN A 186 -29.14 0.28 -4.72
C ASN A 186 -29.01 -1.10 -4.06
N PRO A 187 -29.95 -2.01 -4.39
CA PRO A 187 -29.95 -3.39 -3.87
C PRO A 187 -28.69 -4.20 -4.22
N LEU A 188 -27.95 -3.79 -5.26
CA LEU A 188 -26.75 -4.46 -5.76
C LEU A 188 -25.46 -3.82 -5.24
N ILE A 189 -25.50 -3.02 -4.17
CA ILE A 189 -24.29 -2.47 -3.56
C ILE A 189 -23.36 -3.60 -3.12
N ASN A 190 -22.11 -3.52 -3.59
CA ASN A 190 -21.06 -4.41 -3.15
C ASN A 190 -20.48 -3.91 -1.81
N TYR A 191 -20.93 -4.53 -0.72
CA TYR A 191 -20.49 -4.24 0.65
C TYR A 191 -18.97 -4.45 0.88
N GLY A 192 -18.29 -5.16 -0.02
CA GLY A 192 -16.84 -5.38 0.02
C GLY A 192 -16.00 -4.29 -0.66
N ASN A 193 -16.62 -3.28 -1.30
CA ASN A 193 -15.88 -2.28 -2.06
C ASN A 193 -15.07 -1.34 -1.15
N ARG A 194 -13.73 -1.40 -1.28
CA ARG A 194 -12.79 -0.59 -0.48
C ARG A 194 -12.96 0.92 -0.70
N THR A 195 -13.27 1.34 -1.92
CA THR A 195 -13.41 2.77 -2.25
C THR A 195 -14.63 3.37 -1.59
N GLN A 196 -15.76 2.65 -1.57
CA GLN A 196 -16.99 3.11 -0.91
C GLN A 196 -16.82 3.17 0.61
N ARG A 197 -16.11 2.21 1.19
CA ARG A 197 -15.77 2.21 2.62
C ARG A 197 -14.81 3.32 3.00
N SER A 198 -13.80 3.58 2.16
CA SER A 198 -12.88 4.70 2.35
C SER A 198 -13.61 6.04 2.29
N ALA A 199 -14.54 6.22 1.34
CA ALA A 199 -15.37 7.41 1.24
C ALA A 199 -16.17 7.67 2.53
N LEU A 200 -16.85 6.65 3.07
CA LEU A 200 -17.55 6.75 4.35
C LEU A 200 -16.61 7.08 5.50
N SER A 201 -15.46 6.41 5.58
CA SER A 201 -14.45 6.70 6.63
C SER A 201 -13.98 8.15 6.58
N SER A 202 -13.69 8.68 5.39
CA SER A 202 -13.30 10.08 5.20
C SER A 202 -14.43 11.05 5.56
N MET A 203 -15.68 10.72 5.24
CA MET A 203 -16.84 11.56 5.58
C MET A 203 -17.17 11.53 7.08
N ILE A 204 -17.03 10.38 7.75
CA ILE A 204 -17.18 10.27 9.21
C ILE A 204 -16.14 11.17 9.90
N LYS A 205 -14.89 11.14 9.43
CA LYS A 205 -13.81 11.99 9.96
C LYS A 205 -14.11 13.49 9.79
N ARG A 206 -14.78 13.89 8.70
CA ARG A 206 -15.05 15.30 8.37
C ARG A 206 -16.33 15.86 9.01
N PHE A 207 -17.40 15.07 9.05
CA PHE A 207 -18.74 15.57 9.42
C PHE A 207 -19.29 14.94 10.70
N GLY A 208 -18.67 13.86 11.19
CA GLY A 208 -19.20 13.05 12.28
C GLY A 208 -20.30 12.07 11.82
N TYR A 209 -20.46 10.99 12.56
CA TYR A 209 -21.38 9.89 12.21
C TYR A 209 -22.85 10.35 12.13
N ASN A 210 -23.34 11.06 13.14
CA ASN A 210 -24.75 11.46 13.24
C ASN A 210 -25.18 12.40 12.11
N LYS A 211 -24.34 13.39 11.79
CA LYS A 211 -24.59 14.34 10.70
C LYS A 211 -24.61 13.61 9.36
N LEU A 212 -23.64 12.72 9.14
CA LEU A 212 -23.55 11.92 7.92
C LEU A 212 -24.76 10.99 7.75
N LEU A 213 -25.24 10.36 8.82
CA LEU A 213 -26.45 9.54 8.80
C LEU A 213 -27.68 10.35 8.38
N ALA A 214 -27.85 11.56 8.94
CA ALA A 214 -28.93 12.46 8.54
C ALA A 214 -28.83 12.87 7.06
N THR A 215 -27.62 13.17 6.58
CA THR A 215 -27.38 13.50 5.18
C THR A 215 -27.70 12.33 4.24
N ILE A 216 -27.32 11.09 4.61
CA ILE A 216 -27.62 9.89 3.83
C ILE A 216 -29.14 9.69 3.74
N ARG A 217 -29.85 9.80 4.87
CA ARG A 217 -31.32 9.67 4.89
C ARG A 217 -32.01 10.72 4.04
N TYR A 218 -31.54 11.96 4.10
CA TYR A 218 -32.04 13.03 3.24
C TYR A 218 -31.76 12.72 1.75
N ALA A 219 -30.54 12.27 1.42
CA ALA A 219 -30.18 11.88 0.06
C ALA A 219 -31.07 10.75 -0.48
N VAL A 220 -31.49 9.81 0.38
CA VAL A 220 -32.44 8.74 0.06
C VAL A 220 -33.84 9.31 -0.17
N SER A 221 -34.32 10.21 0.69
CA SER A 221 -35.68 10.75 0.55
C SER A 221 -35.87 11.64 -0.69
N VAL A 222 -34.82 12.32 -1.13
CA VAL A 222 -34.89 13.19 -2.33
C VAL A 222 -34.61 12.45 -3.63
N GLN A 223 -34.30 11.14 -3.60
CA GLN A 223 -34.11 10.38 -4.83
C GLN A 223 -35.38 10.41 -5.70
N GLY A 224 -35.20 10.72 -6.98
CA GLY A 224 -36.30 10.79 -7.96
C GLY A 224 -37.04 12.13 -8.01
N GLN A 225 -36.73 13.08 -7.13
CA GLN A 225 -37.27 14.44 -7.22
C GLN A 225 -36.64 15.22 -8.39
N ARG A 226 -37.41 16.15 -8.96
CA ARG A 226 -36.96 16.97 -10.09
C ARG A 226 -35.78 17.85 -9.65
N TYR A 227 -34.68 17.79 -10.40
CA TYR A 227 -33.42 18.51 -10.12
C TYR A 227 -32.63 18.02 -8.90
N ALA A 228 -33.06 16.95 -8.21
CA ALA A 228 -32.27 16.35 -7.15
C ALA A 228 -31.08 15.54 -7.74
N PRO A 229 -29.90 15.60 -7.10
CA PRO A 229 -28.75 14.84 -7.56
C PRO A 229 -28.96 13.33 -7.39
N THR A 230 -28.61 12.56 -8.42
CA THR A 230 -28.63 11.10 -8.37
C THR A 230 -27.46 10.58 -7.54
N ILE A 231 -27.77 10.03 -6.37
CA ILE A 231 -26.81 9.52 -5.38
C ILE A 231 -27.22 8.10 -5.04
N THR A 232 -26.49 7.14 -5.59
CA THR A 232 -26.77 5.70 -5.45
C THR A 232 -25.67 4.94 -4.71
N THR A 233 -24.55 5.60 -4.41
CA THR A 233 -23.40 5.00 -3.74
C THR A 233 -22.72 5.99 -2.79
N PRO A 234 -22.00 5.53 -1.75
CA PRO A 234 -21.30 6.41 -0.83
C PRO A 234 -20.24 7.31 -1.49
N LEU A 235 -19.58 6.84 -2.55
CA LEU A 235 -18.62 7.64 -3.30
C LEU A 235 -19.31 8.78 -4.07
N GLN A 236 -20.48 8.51 -4.67
CA GLN A 236 -21.27 9.54 -5.32
C GLN A 236 -21.77 10.57 -4.32
N LEU A 237 -22.15 10.16 -3.11
CA LEU A 237 -22.51 11.08 -2.05
C LEU A 237 -21.34 12.01 -1.73
N GLN A 238 -20.14 11.47 -1.55
CA GLN A 238 -18.94 12.27 -1.29
C GLN A 238 -18.69 13.34 -2.37
N ASN A 239 -18.84 12.97 -3.64
CA ASN A 239 -18.57 13.88 -4.76
C ASN A 239 -19.69 14.92 -4.98
N LYS A 240 -20.94 14.55 -4.72
CA LYS A 240 -22.13 15.38 -5.00
C LYS A 240 -22.74 16.02 -3.75
N ILE A 241 -22.06 15.98 -2.61
CA ILE A 241 -22.59 16.54 -1.37
C ILE A 241 -22.91 18.03 -1.50
N GLY A 242 -22.13 18.79 -2.28
CA GLY A 242 -22.39 20.19 -2.57
C GLY A 242 -23.67 20.41 -3.37
N GLU A 243 -23.93 19.59 -4.40
CA GLU A 243 -25.17 19.65 -5.18
C GLU A 243 -26.39 19.35 -4.31
N LEU A 244 -26.26 18.40 -3.38
CA LEU A 244 -27.31 18.03 -2.44
C LEU A 244 -27.63 19.18 -1.46
N LEU A 245 -26.62 19.90 -0.99
CA LEU A 245 -26.79 21.07 -0.13
C LEU A 245 -27.48 22.22 -0.87
N VAL A 246 -27.06 22.52 -2.10
CA VAL A 246 -27.72 23.54 -2.94
C VAL A 246 -29.18 23.19 -3.19
N PHE A 247 -29.50 21.90 -3.38
CA PHE A 247 -30.87 21.44 -3.50
C PHE A 247 -31.67 21.67 -2.21
N HIS A 248 -31.09 21.31 -1.06
CA HIS A 248 -31.70 21.54 0.26
C HIS A 248 -32.00 23.02 0.52
N ASP A 249 -31.05 23.91 0.20
CA ASP A 249 -31.21 25.35 0.38
C ASP A 249 -32.29 25.93 -0.56
N ARG A 250 -32.42 25.39 -1.78
CA ARG A 250 -33.50 25.77 -2.72
C ARG A 250 -34.88 25.33 -2.24
N GLU A 251 -35.00 24.11 -1.71
CA GLU A 251 -36.26 23.66 -1.10
C GLU A 251 -36.64 24.55 0.08
N ASN A 252 -35.69 24.83 0.99
CA ASN A 252 -35.93 25.66 2.16
C ASN A 252 -36.25 27.14 1.80
N SER A 253 -35.67 27.66 0.72
CA SER A 253 -35.95 29.02 0.24
C SER A 253 -37.31 29.16 -0.46
N ASN A 254 -37.86 28.05 -0.97
CA ASN A 254 -39.18 27.99 -1.61
C ASN A 254 -40.33 27.78 -0.62
N ILE A 255 -40.06 27.57 0.67
CA ILE A 255 -41.09 27.54 1.71
C ILE A 255 -41.42 29.00 2.09
N PRO A 256 -42.62 29.53 1.80
CA PRO A 256 -42.98 30.88 2.23
C PRO A 256 -42.96 30.95 3.76
N LYS A 257 -42.32 31.98 4.32
CA LYS A 257 -42.26 32.30 5.75
C LYS A 257 -43.62 32.72 6.36
N ASN A 258 -44.70 32.04 6.03
CA ASN A 258 -46.03 32.34 6.53
C ASN A 258 -46.85 31.07 6.73
N VAL A 259 -46.68 30.40 7.87
CA VAL A 259 -47.79 29.86 8.66
C VAL A 259 -47.37 29.93 10.14
N LYS A 260 -47.79 31.00 10.81
CA LYS A 260 -48.15 30.92 12.23
C LYS A 260 -49.52 30.25 12.28
N LEU A 261 -49.64 29.15 13.02
CA LEU A 261 -50.81 28.81 13.82
C LEU A 261 -50.28 28.38 15.18
#